data_AF-A0A946VD40-F1
#
_entry.id   AF-A0A946VD40-F1
#
_cell.length_a   1.000
_cell.length_b   1.000
_cell.length_c   1.000
_cell.angle_alpha   90.00
_cell.angle_beta   90.00
_cell.angle_gamma   90.00
#
_symmetry.space_group_name_H-M   'P 1'
#
loop_
_entity.id
_entity.type
_entity.pdbx_description
1 polymer ?
#
loop_
_entity_poly.entity_id
_entity_poly.type
_entity_poly.pdbx_seq_one_letter_code
_entity_poly.pdbx_strand_id
1 'polypeptide(L)'
;MLSKYSDWILRWRYVVVIITLVSAFMLARGGENLVFTNDYRYFFSENNPQLLEFEALQDTYTKNDNIYIMLDPKDGEVFNRQYLSALKELTEGSWQIPYSIRVDSITNFQHTYAEQDDLIVIDLVDDVDNLSAEDLAYIKNVALNEPLLVHRLVSESANAAGVNVTIELPGKNEITE
;
A
#
# COMPACT_ATOMS: atom_id res chain seq x y z
N MET A 1 34.64 -51.47 7.62
CA MET A 1 34.42 -50.35 6.67
C MET A 1 34.49 -49.00 7.36
N LEU A 2 33.80 -48.80 8.49
CA LEU A 2 33.92 -47.57 9.29
C LEU A 2 35.35 -47.26 9.76
N SER A 3 36.11 -48.25 10.24
CA SER A 3 37.50 -48.04 10.68
C SER A 3 38.41 -47.49 9.57
N LYS A 4 38.38 -48.12 8.38
CA LYS A 4 39.16 -47.67 7.22
C LYS A 4 38.78 -46.25 6.73
N TYR A 5 37.50 -45.87 6.84
CA TYR A 5 37.03 -44.54 6.47
C TYR A 5 37.48 -43.47 7.48
N SER A 6 37.37 -43.75 8.78
CA SER A 6 37.86 -42.87 9.84
C SER A 6 39.38 -42.68 9.78
N ASP A 7 40.15 -43.74 9.55
CA ASP A 7 41.61 -43.67 9.40
C ASP A 7 42.02 -42.82 8.19
N TRP A 8 41.25 -42.84 7.11
CA TRP A 8 41.48 -42.04 5.91
C TRP A 8 41.20 -40.54 6.15
N ILE A 9 40.08 -40.23 6.83
CA ILE A 9 39.75 -38.84 7.21
C ILE A 9 40.83 -38.28 8.14
N LEU A 10 41.26 -39.05 9.14
CA LEU A 10 42.28 -38.60 10.09
C LEU A 10 43.65 -38.39 9.42
N ARG A 11 43.99 -39.24 8.45
CA ARG A 11 45.23 -39.12 7.65
C ARG A 11 45.24 -37.82 6.82
N TRP A 12 44.11 -37.45 6.22
CA TRP A 12 43.98 -36.27 5.34
C TRP A 12 43.21 -35.11 5.98
N ARG A 13 43.19 -35.03 7.32
CA ARG A 13 42.32 -34.13 8.09
C ARG A 13 42.31 -32.67 7.61
N TYR A 14 43.45 -32.11 7.24
CA TYR A 14 43.54 -30.73 6.75
C TYR A 14 42.88 -30.57 5.38
N VAL A 15 43.06 -31.53 4.47
CA VAL A 15 42.45 -31.52 3.12
C VAL A 15 40.93 -31.66 3.23
N VAL A 16 40.45 -32.56 4.10
CA VAL A 16 39.01 -32.75 4.33
C VAL A 16 38.36 -31.50 4.92
N VAL A 17 39.00 -30.85 5.89
CA VAL A 17 38.51 -29.59 6.48
C VAL A 17 38.48 -28.47 5.43
N ILE A 18 39.55 -28.30 4.66
CA ILE A 18 39.61 -27.26 3.61
C ILE A 18 38.52 -27.49 2.56
N ILE A 19 38.36 -28.72 2.05
CA ILE A 19 37.33 -29.03 1.06
C ILE A 19 35.93 -28.76 1.63
N THR A 20 35.67 -29.18 2.87
CA THR A 20 34.36 -28.96 3.50
C THR A 20 34.06 -27.48 3.65
N LEU A 21 35.05 -26.67 4.07
CA LEU A 21 34.89 -25.21 4.18
C LEU A 21 34.69 -24.55 2.82
N VAL A 22 35.44 -24.96 1.80
CA VAL A 22 35.29 -24.44 0.43
C VAL A 22 33.92 -24.80 -0.14
N SER A 23 33.46 -26.05 0.04
CA SER A 23 32.14 -26.50 -0.39
C SER A 23 31.02 -25.74 0.34
N ALA A 24 31.17 -25.53 1.66
CA ALA A 24 30.23 -24.74 2.44
C ALA A 24 30.18 -23.28 1.94
N PHE A 25 31.32 -22.67 1.65
CA PHE A 25 31.38 -21.29 1.14
C PHE A 25 30.79 -21.16 -0.28
N MET A 26 31.03 -22.15 -1.15
CA MET A 26 30.42 -22.20 -2.49
C MET A 26 28.90 -22.32 -2.43
N LEU A 27 28.37 -23.17 -1.53
CA LEU A 27 26.92 -23.28 -1.32
C LEU A 27 26.33 -22.03 -0.67
N ALA A 28 27.04 -21.44 0.30
CA ALA A 28 26.62 -20.21 0.97
C ALA A 28 26.57 -19.02 0.00
N ARG A 29 27.48 -18.95 -0.99
CA ARG A 29 27.45 -17.94 -2.05
C ARG A 29 26.16 -17.96 -2.86
N GLY A 30 25.52 -19.13 -3.03
CA GLY A 30 24.22 -19.23 -3.69
C GLY A 30 23.07 -18.60 -2.87
N GLY A 31 23.25 -18.50 -1.56
CA GLY A 31 22.29 -17.88 -0.65
C GLY A 31 22.10 -16.38 -0.86
N GLU A 32 23.11 -15.69 -1.43
CA GLU A 32 23.00 -14.25 -1.76
C GLU A 32 21.93 -13.95 -2.82
N ASN A 33 21.54 -14.95 -3.63
CA ASN A 33 20.50 -14.80 -4.66
C ASN A 33 19.11 -15.21 -4.17
N LEU A 34 18.95 -15.52 -2.87
CA LEU A 34 17.64 -15.82 -2.31
C LEU A 34 16.88 -14.51 -2.11
N VAL A 35 16.03 -14.19 -3.08
CA VAL A 35 15.14 -13.02 -3.02
C VAL A 35 13.81 -13.45 -2.41
N PHE A 36 13.30 -12.63 -1.49
CA PHE A 36 11.94 -12.77 -0.99
C PHE A 36 11.01 -12.01 -1.92
N THR A 37 10.03 -12.68 -2.51
CA THR A 37 9.03 -12.06 -3.38
C THR A 37 7.64 -12.21 -2.81
N ASN A 38 6.82 -11.17 -2.93
CA ASN A 38 5.39 -11.17 -2.57
C ASN A 38 4.49 -11.31 -3.81
N ASP A 39 5.05 -11.60 -4.98
CA ASP A 39 4.27 -11.70 -6.20
C ASP A 39 3.45 -13.01 -6.24
N TYR A 40 2.13 -12.89 -6.27
CA TYR A 40 1.23 -14.05 -6.34
C TYR A 40 1.39 -14.84 -7.65
N ARG A 41 1.97 -14.25 -8.70
CA ARG A 41 2.18 -14.91 -10.01
C ARG A 41 2.96 -16.21 -9.89
N TYR A 42 3.86 -16.32 -8.90
CA TYR A 42 4.63 -17.55 -8.64
C TYR A 42 3.77 -18.75 -8.24
N PHE A 43 2.52 -18.54 -7.78
CA PHE A 43 1.60 -19.63 -7.48
C PHE A 43 0.90 -20.19 -8.73
N PHE A 44 1.05 -19.56 -9.89
CA PHE A 44 0.41 -19.95 -11.13
C PHE A 44 1.44 -20.42 -12.17
N SER A 45 1.05 -21.37 -13.02
CA SER A 45 1.85 -21.73 -14.18
C SER A 45 1.84 -20.61 -15.21
N GLU A 46 2.94 -20.42 -15.95
CA GLU A 46 3.02 -19.42 -17.04
C GLU A 46 1.89 -19.52 -18.07
N ASN A 47 1.36 -20.74 -18.31
CA ASN A 47 0.26 -20.98 -19.25
C ASN A 47 -1.13 -20.95 -18.60
N ASN A 48 -1.27 -20.38 -17.40
CA ASN A 48 -2.57 -20.29 -16.75
C ASN A 48 -3.44 -19.24 -17.48
N PRO A 49 -4.59 -19.62 -18.07
CA PRO A 49 -5.37 -18.70 -18.89
C PRO A 49 -5.99 -17.56 -18.06
N GLN A 50 -6.34 -17.80 -16.79
CA GLN A 50 -6.89 -16.76 -15.92
C GLN A 50 -5.83 -15.70 -15.55
N LEU A 51 -4.58 -16.12 -15.37
CA LEU A 51 -3.48 -15.18 -15.13
C LEU A 51 -3.26 -14.28 -16.35
N LEU A 52 -3.23 -14.86 -17.56
CA LEU A 52 -3.05 -14.11 -18.80
C LEU A 52 -4.17 -13.10 -19.06
N GLU A 53 -5.42 -13.49 -18.80
CA GLU A 53 -6.57 -12.57 -18.88
C GLU A 53 -6.47 -11.44 -17.85
N PHE A 54 -6.03 -11.74 -16.63
CA PHE A 54 -5.83 -10.75 -15.58
C PHE A 54 -4.70 -9.76 -15.89
N GLU A 55 -3.60 -10.24 -16.49
CA GLU A 55 -2.50 -9.40 -16.94
C GLU A 55 -2.92 -8.50 -18.10
N ALA A 56 -3.63 -9.03 -19.09
CA ALA A 56 -4.16 -8.22 -20.19
C ALA A 56 -5.09 -7.10 -19.70
N LEU A 57 -5.90 -7.35 -18.65
CA LEU A 57 -6.76 -6.35 -18.05
C LEU A 57 -5.94 -5.25 -17.34
N GLN A 58 -4.91 -5.64 -16.58
CA GLN A 58 -4.01 -4.69 -15.92
C GLN A 58 -3.20 -3.85 -16.92
N ASP A 59 -2.75 -4.44 -18.03
CA ASP A 59 -2.01 -3.71 -19.06
C ASP A 59 -2.90 -2.72 -19.83
N THR A 60 -4.21 -3.00 -19.91
CA THR A 60 -5.18 -2.12 -20.56
C THR A 60 -5.68 -1.01 -19.64
N TYR A 61 -5.91 -1.30 -18.35
CA TYR A 61 -6.59 -0.40 -17.41
C TYR A 61 -5.72 0.09 -16.24
N THR A 62 -4.40 -0.16 -16.30
CA THR A 62 -3.41 0.13 -15.26
C THR A 62 -3.57 -0.73 -14.00
N LYS A 63 -2.43 -1.08 -13.38
CA LYS A 63 -2.38 -1.74 -12.07
C LYS A 63 -2.73 -0.73 -10.99
N ASN A 64 -3.82 -0.96 -10.26
CA ASN A 64 -4.23 -0.12 -9.15
C ASN A 64 -3.85 -0.78 -7.83
N ASP A 65 -2.58 -0.63 -7.45
CA ASP A 65 -2.16 -0.92 -6.09
C ASP A 65 -2.59 0.25 -5.20
N ASN A 66 -3.09 -0.05 -4.00
CA ASN A 66 -3.59 0.98 -3.09
C ASN A 66 -3.01 0.79 -1.69
N ILE A 67 -2.56 1.91 -1.10
CA ILE A 67 -2.25 2.02 0.32
C ILE A 67 -3.40 2.75 0.99
N TYR A 68 -4.07 2.08 1.92
CA TYR A 68 -5.16 2.67 2.68
C TYR A 68 -4.69 2.99 4.10
N ILE A 69 -4.70 4.27 4.46
CA ILE A 69 -4.32 4.75 5.79
C ILE A 69 -5.59 5.16 6.51
N MET A 70 -6.02 4.36 7.49
CA MET A 70 -7.23 4.61 8.28
C MET A 70 -6.88 5.31 9.58
N LEU A 71 -7.58 6.41 9.88
CA LEU A 71 -7.47 7.14 11.14
C LEU A 71 -8.74 6.88 11.96
N ASP A 72 -8.53 6.57 13.24
CA ASP A 72 -9.59 6.31 14.21
C ASP A 72 -9.35 7.24 15.43
N PRO A 73 -10.19 8.27 15.64
CA PRO A 73 -10.06 9.17 16.77
C PRO A 73 -10.48 8.49 18.07
N LYS A 74 -9.76 8.77 19.16
CA LYS A 74 -10.01 8.13 20.48
C LYS A 74 -11.39 8.43 21.07
N ASP A 75 -11.97 9.58 20.73
CA ASP A 75 -13.31 10.00 21.14
C ASP A 75 -14.40 9.55 20.16
N GLY A 76 -14.03 8.93 19.03
CA GLY A 76 -14.95 8.49 17.99
C GLY A 76 -15.52 9.63 17.14
N GLU A 77 -15.05 10.87 17.30
CA GLU A 77 -15.55 12.03 16.56
C GLU A 77 -14.63 12.36 15.37
N VAL A 78 -15.03 11.97 14.16
CA VAL A 78 -14.30 12.29 12.91
C VAL A 78 -14.48 13.75 12.48
N PHE A 79 -15.70 14.27 12.64
CA PHE A 79 -16.08 15.58 12.11
C PHE A 79 -15.80 16.69 13.12
N ASN A 80 -14.53 16.85 13.48
CA ASN A 80 -14.04 17.96 14.28
C ASN A 80 -12.80 18.58 13.61
N ARG A 81 -12.48 19.84 13.96
CA ARG A 81 -11.38 20.57 13.32
C ARG A 81 -10.03 19.89 13.48
N GLN A 82 -9.73 19.36 14.67
CA GLN A 82 -8.45 18.72 14.95
C GLN A 82 -8.24 17.48 14.08
N TYR A 83 -9.27 16.64 13.98
CA TYR A 83 -9.22 15.43 13.17
C TYR A 83 -9.13 15.74 11.68
N LEU A 84 -9.99 16.64 11.18
CA LEU A 84 -9.98 17.03 9.77
C LEU A 84 -8.67 17.71 9.37
N SER A 85 -8.04 18.47 10.27
CA SER A 85 -6.73 19.08 10.06
C SER A 85 -5.65 18.01 9.92
N ALA A 86 -5.62 17.04 10.85
CA ALA A 86 -4.68 15.92 10.77
C ALA A 86 -4.90 15.06 9.51
N LEU A 87 -6.15 14.84 9.11
CA LEU A 87 -6.47 14.10 7.89
C LEU A 87 -6.04 14.86 6.63
N LYS A 88 -6.20 16.19 6.61
CA LYS A 88 -5.74 17.06 5.51
C LYS A 88 -4.21 17.04 5.40
N GLU A 89 -3.50 17.20 6.52
CA GLU A 89 -2.03 17.10 6.55
C GLU A 89 -1.55 15.73 6.07
N LEU A 90 -2.20 14.65 6.51
CA LEU A 90 -1.88 13.30 6.04
C LEU A 90 -2.15 13.15 4.54
N THR A 91 -3.25 13.71 4.03
CA THR A 91 -3.60 13.67 2.61
C THR A 91 -2.52 14.38 1.79
N GLU A 92 -2.09 15.57 2.22
CA GLU A 92 -1.03 16.34 1.55
C GLU A 92 0.33 15.63 1.62
N GLY A 93 0.70 15.09 2.79
CA GLY A 93 1.93 14.34 2.98
C GLY A 93 1.98 13.02 2.21
N SER A 94 0.83 12.39 1.96
CA SER A 94 0.74 11.11 1.24
C SER A 94 1.16 11.21 -0.22
N TRP A 95 1.15 12.40 -0.83
CA TRP A 95 1.72 12.62 -2.16
C TRP A 95 3.24 12.40 -2.23
N GLN A 96 3.92 12.42 -1.08
CA GLN A 96 5.36 12.10 -1.02
C GLN A 96 5.64 10.60 -1.11
N ILE A 97 4.61 9.75 -1.08
CA ILE A 97 4.76 8.31 -1.26
C ILE A 97 5.26 8.04 -2.69
N PRO A 98 6.38 7.31 -2.86
CA PRO A 98 6.91 6.97 -4.17
C PRO A 98 5.86 6.29 -5.03
N TYR A 99 5.84 6.66 -6.32
CA TYR A 99 4.90 6.12 -7.30
C TYR A 99 3.42 6.44 -7.03
N SER A 100 3.11 7.37 -6.12
CA SER A 100 1.74 7.86 -5.95
C SER A 100 1.27 8.59 -7.21
N ILE A 101 0.09 8.20 -7.70
CA ILE A 101 -0.57 8.84 -8.84
C ILE A 101 -1.86 9.55 -8.43
N ARG A 102 -2.44 9.16 -7.30
CA ARG A 102 -3.66 9.74 -6.75
C ARG A 102 -3.71 9.57 -5.24
N VAL A 103 -4.16 10.60 -4.55
CA VAL A 103 -4.47 10.57 -3.12
C VAL A 103 -5.89 11.09 -2.93
N ASP A 104 -6.76 10.28 -2.33
CA ASP A 104 -8.14 10.64 -2.04
C ASP A 104 -8.41 10.58 -0.53
N SER A 105 -9.14 11.56 -0.01
CA SER A 105 -9.73 11.56 1.33
C SER A 105 -11.01 12.38 1.34
N ILE A 106 -11.72 12.42 2.47
CA ILE A 106 -12.88 13.32 2.59
C ILE A 106 -12.47 14.80 2.50
N THR A 107 -11.20 15.14 2.73
CA THR A 107 -10.79 16.55 2.76
C THR A 107 -10.61 17.16 1.38
N ASN A 108 -10.20 16.36 0.39
CA ASN A 108 -9.98 16.82 -1.00
C ASN A 108 -11.06 16.33 -1.97
N PHE A 109 -12.18 15.81 -1.44
CA PHE A 109 -13.32 15.41 -2.27
C PHE A 109 -13.94 16.65 -2.90
N GLN A 110 -14.05 16.67 -4.23
CA GLN A 110 -14.66 17.78 -4.95
C GLN A 110 -16.17 17.82 -4.68
N HIS A 111 -16.60 18.83 -3.94
CA HIS A 111 -17.99 19.10 -3.62
C HIS A 111 -18.50 20.22 -4.51
N THR A 112 -19.63 19.98 -5.19
CA THR A 112 -20.24 20.94 -6.10
C THR A 112 -21.64 21.30 -5.62
N TYR A 113 -21.90 22.59 -5.47
CA TYR A 113 -23.21 23.09 -5.08
C TYR A 113 -23.53 24.39 -5.81
N ALA A 114 -24.82 24.71 -5.89
CA ALA A 114 -25.27 25.97 -6.46
C ALA A 114 -25.52 26.99 -5.34
N GLU A 115 -25.02 28.20 -5.52
CA GLU A 115 -25.31 29.34 -4.66
C GLU A 115 -25.85 30.48 -5.53
N GLN A 116 -27.15 30.80 -5.36
CA GLN A 116 -27.86 31.72 -6.23
C GLN A 116 -27.80 31.28 -7.70
N ASP A 117 -27.06 32.02 -8.54
CA ASP A 117 -26.86 31.74 -9.97
C ASP A 117 -25.46 31.16 -10.26
N ASP A 118 -24.63 30.98 -9.23
CA ASP A 118 -23.27 30.48 -9.35
C ASP A 118 -23.18 28.97 -9.04
N LEU A 119 -22.33 28.27 -9.78
CA LEU A 119 -21.95 26.89 -9.49
C LEU A 119 -20.57 26.91 -8.83
N ILE A 120 -20.51 26.52 -7.57
CA ILE A 120 -19.28 26.50 -6.78
C ILE A 120 -18.74 25.06 -6.77
N VAL A 121 -17.45 24.91 -7.06
CA VAL A 121 -16.72 23.63 -7.01
C VAL A 121 -15.51 23.84 -6.10
N ILE A 122 -15.53 23.21 -4.93
CA ILE A 122 -14.48 23.32 -3.92
C ILE A 122 -14.24 21.97 -3.25
N ASP A 123 -13.15 21.86 -2.52
CA ASP A 123 -12.92 20.73 -1.63
C ASP A 123 -14.01 20.71 -0.54
N LEU A 124 -14.51 19.52 -0.22
CA LEU A 124 -15.52 19.32 0.84
C LEU A 124 -15.03 19.87 2.19
N VAL A 125 -13.71 19.84 2.42
CA VAL A 125 -13.07 20.44 3.59
C VAL A 125 -11.98 21.41 3.14
N ASP A 126 -12.39 22.62 2.80
CA ASP A 126 -11.49 23.68 2.34
C ASP A 126 -10.67 24.29 3.49
N ASP A 127 -11.21 25.25 4.24
CA ASP A 127 -10.51 25.92 5.35
C ASP A 127 -10.89 25.32 6.72
N VAL A 128 -10.15 24.29 7.13
CA VAL A 128 -10.39 23.54 8.38
C VAL A 128 -10.40 24.44 9.62
N ASP A 129 -9.53 25.45 9.66
CA ASP A 129 -9.34 26.30 10.85
C ASP A 129 -10.56 27.18 11.12
N ASN A 130 -11.31 27.49 10.06
CA ASN A 130 -12.47 28.38 10.09
C ASN A 130 -13.83 27.66 10.09
N LEU A 131 -13.88 26.32 10.12
CA LEU A 131 -15.14 25.57 10.10
C LEU A 131 -15.99 25.78 11.36
N SER A 132 -17.20 26.29 11.22
CA SER A 132 -18.19 26.35 12.31
C SER A 132 -18.74 24.97 12.67
N ALA A 133 -19.53 24.89 13.76
CA ALA A 133 -20.21 23.64 14.12
C ALA A 133 -21.24 23.24 13.05
N GLU A 134 -21.88 24.24 12.43
CA GLU A 134 -22.79 24.08 11.32
C GLU A 134 -22.07 23.52 10.09
N ASP A 135 -20.87 24.02 9.77
CA ASP A 135 -20.07 23.51 8.65
C ASP A 135 -19.65 22.06 8.88
N LEU A 136 -19.21 21.71 10.09
CA LEU A 136 -18.85 20.33 10.44
C LEU A 136 -20.05 19.38 10.31
N ALA A 137 -21.24 19.82 10.74
CA ALA A 137 -22.47 19.05 10.58
C ALA A 137 -22.87 18.91 9.10
N TYR A 138 -22.67 19.95 8.29
CA TYR A 138 -22.90 19.92 6.85
C TYR A 138 -21.95 18.94 6.16
N ILE A 139 -20.64 19.04 6.42
CA ILE A 139 -19.61 18.13 5.90
C ILE A 139 -19.94 16.69 6.26
N LYS A 140 -20.32 16.43 7.52
CA LYS A 140 -20.76 15.10 7.96
C LYS A 140 -21.94 14.58 7.15
N ASN A 141 -22.95 15.43 6.93
CA ASN A 141 -24.13 15.06 6.17
C ASN A 141 -23.78 14.71 4.71
N VAL A 142 -22.99 15.56 4.05
CA VAL A 142 -22.53 15.31 2.69
C VAL A 142 -21.71 14.01 2.63
N ALA A 143 -20.72 13.85 3.51
CA ALA A 143 -19.84 12.68 3.52
C ALA A 143 -20.58 11.35 3.74
N LEU A 144 -21.64 11.35 4.56
CA LEU A 144 -22.44 10.15 4.82
C LEU A 144 -23.50 9.85 3.75
N ASN A 145 -23.91 10.85 2.97
CA ASN A 145 -24.90 10.67 1.89
C ASN A 145 -24.26 10.55 0.51
N GLU A 146 -22.96 10.76 0.39
CA GLU A 146 -22.22 10.61 -0.86
C GLU A 146 -21.72 9.16 -1.01
N PRO A 147 -22.24 8.37 -1.96
CA PRO A 147 -21.85 6.96 -2.15
C PRO A 147 -20.37 6.77 -2.47
N LEU A 148 -19.71 7.81 -3.00
CA LEU A 148 -18.28 7.77 -3.27
C LEU A 148 -17.41 7.98 -2.01
N LEU A 149 -18.01 8.41 -0.90
CA LEU A 149 -17.33 8.65 0.37
C LEU A 149 -17.68 7.60 1.41
N VAL A 150 -18.97 7.36 1.67
CA VAL A 150 -19.39 6.36 2.66
C VAL A 150 -18.98 4.95 2.25
N HIS A 151 -18.49 4.16 3.19
CA HIS A 151 -17.88 2.82 2.98
C HIS A 151 -16.57 2.81 2.18
N ARG A 152 -16.10 3.95 1.67
CA ARG A 152 -14.85 4.06 0.90
C ARG A 152 -13.79 4.90 1.59
N LEU A 153 -14.15 6.06 2.13
CA LEU A 153 -13.25 7.03 2.77
C LEU A 153 -13.73 7.44 4.16
N VAL A 154 -15.00 7.20 4.50
CA VAL A 154 -15.57 7.37 5.85
C VAL A 154 -16.43 6.17 6.24
N SER A 155 -16.39 5.79 7.51
CA SER A 155 -17.26 4.74 8.04
C SER A 155 -18.71 5.21 8.12
N GLU A 156 -19.66 4.28 7.96
CA GLU A 156 -21.10 4.56 8.08
C GLU A 156 -21.47 5.15 9.46
N SER A 157 -20.77 4.71 10.51
CA SER A 157 -20.90 5.23 11.87
C SER A 157 -20.22 6.58 12.10
N ALA A 158 -19.56 7.16 11.09
CA ALA A 158 -18.82 8.43 11.19
C ALA A 158 -17.75 8.46 12.31
N ASN A 159 -17.19 7.31 12.64
CA ASN A 159 -16.19 7.15 13.70
C ASN A 159 -14.78 6.87 13.16
N ALA A 160 -14.60 6.72 11.85
CA ALA A 160 -13.28 6.66 11.24
C ALA A 160 -13.31 7.20 9.81
N ALA A 161 -12.19 7.74 9.37
CA ALA A 161 -11.98 8.15 7.98
C ALA A 161 -10.58 7.77 7.52
N GLY A 162 -10.38 7.64 6.21
CA GLY A 162 -9.09 7.22 5.66
C GLY A 162 -8.61 8.08 4.51
N VAL A 163 -7.33 7.90 4.22
CA VAL A 163 -6.65 8.39 3.02
C VAL A 163 -6.35 7.17 2.14
N ASN A 164 -6.84 7.18 0.91
CA ASN A 164 -6.53 6.16 -0.08
C ASN A 164 -5.48 6.69 -1.05
N VAL A 165 -4.33 6.03 -1.11
CA VAL A 165 -3.22 6.38 -2.00
C VAL A 165 -3.15 5.32 -3.09
N THR A 166 -3.43 5.70 -4.33
CA THR A 166 -3.22 4.83 -5.49
C THR A 166 -1.78 4.99 -5.95
N ILE A 167 -1.06 3.87 -6.05
CA ILE A 167 0.32 3.80 -6.51
C ILE A 167 0.43 2.97 -7.78
N GLU A 168 1.37 3.34 -8.64
CA GLU A 168 1.70 2.59 -9.86
C GLU A 168 3.15 2.12 -9.80
N LEU A 169 3.36 0.93 -9.24
CA LEU A 169 4.70 0.36 -9.13
C LEU A 169 5.25 0.01 -10.53
N PRO A 170 6.55 0.24 -10.80
CA PRO A 170 7.14 0.09 -12.13
C PRO A 170 7.23 -1.35 -12.67
N GLY A 171 6.52 -2.33 -12.08
CA GLY A 171 6.38 -3.69 -12.60
C GLY A 171 7.69 -4.46 -12.78
N LYS A 172 8.80 -3.98 -12.21
CA LYS A 172 10.12 -4.58 -12.38
C LYS A 172 10.16 -5.93 -11.64
N ASN A 173 10.51 -6.99 -12.37
CA ASN A 173 10.79 -8.30 -11.81
C ASN A 173 11.91 -8.19 -10.76
N GLU A 174 11.58 -8.47 -9.50
CA GLU A 174 12.52 -8.47 -8.36
C GLU A 174 13.71 -9.44 -8.52
N ILE A 175 13.70 -10.29 -9.56
CA ILE A 175 14.73 -11.31 -9.84
C ILE A 175 15.81 -10.81 -10.83
N THR A 176 15.60 -9.72 -11.55
CA THR A 176 16.46 -9.35 -12.71
C THR A 176 17.22 -8.03 -12.58
N GLU A 177 17.24 -7.39 -11.42
CA GLU A 177 18.05 -6.19 -11.17
C GLU A 177 18.84 -6.29 -9.87
#